data_AF-A0A376J486-F1
#
_entry.id   AF-A0A376J486-F1
#
_cell.length_a   1.000
_cell.length_b   1.000
_cell.length_c   1.000
_cell.angle_alpha   90.00
_cell.angle_beta   90.00
_cell.angle_gamma   90.00
#
_symmetry.space_group_name_H-M   'P 1'
#
loop_
_entity.id
_entity.type
_entity.pdbx_description
1 polymer ?
#
loop_
_entity_poly.entity_id
_entity_poly.type
_entity_poly.pdbx_seq_one_letter_code
_entity_poly.pdbx_strand_id
1 'polypeptide(L)' 'MLALRIFIDTSSVEVFINDGEAVMSSRIYPQPEERELSLYASHGVAVLQHGALWQLG' A
#
# COMPACT_ATOMS: atom_id res chain seq x y z
N MET A 1 -13.79 -10.39 -0.83
CA MET A 1 -12.46 -10.46 -0.20
C MET A 1 -11.68 -9.26 -0.68
N LEU A 2 -11.00 -8.53 0.20
CA LEU A 2 -10.30 -7.31 -0.20
C LEU A 2 -8.93 -7.65 -0.78
N ALA A 3 -8.64 -7.19 -1.99
CA ALA A 3 -7.32 -7.26 -2.61
C ALA A 3 -6.79 -5.86 -2.87
N LEU A 4 -5.55 -5.61 -2.44
CA LEU A 4 -4.87 -4.32 -2.62
C LEU A 4 -3.57 -4.54 -3.38
N ARG A 5 -3.36 -3.79 -4.45
CA ARG A 5 -2.06 -3.62 -5.08
C ARG A 5 -1.64 -2.17 -4.92
N ILE A 6 -0.51 -1.95 -4.25
CA ILE A 6 -0.05 -0.62 -3.86
C ILE A 6 1.29 -0.35 -4.56
N PHE A 7 1.36 0.77 -5.27
CA PHE A 7 2.61 1.31 -5.79
C PHE A 7 2.98 2.55 -5.00
N ILE A 8 4.25 2.62 -4.60
CA ILE A 8 4.82 3.74 -3.87
C ILE A 8 6.05 4.18 -4.64
N ASP A 9 6.08 5.45 -5.03
CA ASP A 9 7.22 6.10 -5.66
C ASP A 9 7.66 7.29 -4.80
N THR A 10 8.73 7.96 -5.22
CA THR A 10 9.36 9.12 -4.59
C THR A 10 8.37 10.21 -4.20
N SER A 11 7.28 10.37 -4.97
CA SER A 11 6.30 11.43 -4.72
C SER A 11 4.83 11.02 -4.82
N SER A 12 4.54 9.72 -4.93
CA SER A 12 3.16 9.24 -5.10
C SER A 12 2.89 7.90 -4.43
N VAL A 13 1.61 7.69 -4.12
CA VAL A 13 1.05 6.40 -3.74
C VAL A 13 -0.17 6.14 -4.61
N GLU A 14 -0.24 4.96 -5.20
CA GLU A 14 -1.37 4.49 -5.99
C GLU A 14 -1.86 3.15 -5.43
N VAL A 15 -3.14 3.06 -5.14
CA VAL A 15 -3.80 1.89 -4.55
C VAL A 15 -4.87 1.40 -5.51
N PHE A 16 -4.70 0.17 -6.00
CA PHE A 16 -5.65 -0.54 -6.85
C PHE A 16 -6.42 -1.53 -5.97
N ILE A 17 -7.75 -1.39 -5.96
CA ILE A 17 -8.65 -2.17 -5.12
C ILE A 17 -9.36 -3.20 -5.98
N ASN A 18 -9.42 -4.45 -5.51
CA ASN A 18 -10.21 -5.55 -6.09
C ASN A 18 -10.11 -5.61 -7.62
N ASP A 19 -8.93 -5.95 -8.16
CA ASP A 19 -8.70 -6.11 -9.61
C ASP A 19 -9.09 -4.90 -10.48
N GLY A 20 -9.02 -3.68 -9.90
CA GLY A 20 -9.27 -2.43 -10.62
C GLY A 20 -10.71 -1.92 -10.52
N GLU A 21 -11.53 -2.49 -9.64
CA GLU A 21 -12.86 -1.97 -9.29
C GLU A 21 -12.80 -0.49 -8.86
N ALA A 22 -11.74 -0.12 -8.15
CA ALA A 22 -11.45 1.27 -7.80
C ALA A 22 -9.95 1.54 -7.76
N VAL A 23 -9.58 2.79 -8.03
CA VAL A 23 -8.21 3.28 -7.94
C VAL A 23 -8.18 4.55 -7.09
N MET A 24 -7.26 4.59 -6.13
CA MET A 24 -6.96 5.78 -5.34
C MET A 24 -5.53 6.23 -5.63
N SER A 25 -5.34 7.52 -5.86
CA SER A 25 -4.02 8.10 -6.11
C SER A 25 -3.84 9.34 -5.24
N SER A 26 -2.66 9.48 -4.65
CA SER A 26 -2.28 10.66 -3.87
C SER A 26 -0.80 10.99 -4.06
N ARG A 27 -0.45 12.27 -3.89
CA ARG A 27 0.94 12.68 -3.74
C ARG A 27 1.40 12.51 -2.30
N ILE A 28 2.67 12.17 -2.15
CA ILE A 28 3.37 12.09 -0.86
C ILE A 28 4.72 12.79 -0.98
N TYR A 29 5.27 13.25 0.14
CA TYR A 29 6.60 13.88 0.20
C TYR A 29 7.38 13.29 1.38
N PRO A 30 7.77 12.01 1.32
CA PRO A 30 8.43 11.33 2.43
C PRO A 30 9.84 11.89 2.63
N GLN A 31 10.27 12.01 3.89
CA GLN A 31 11.67 12.30 4.19
C GLN A 31 12.55 11.09 3.80
N PRO A 32 13.81 11.30 3.38
CA PRO A 32 14.69 10.22 2.94
C PRO A 32 14.87 9.11 3.98
N GLU A 33 14.88 9.47 5.27
CA GLU A 33 15.02 8.54 6.39
C GLU A 33 13.70 7.88 6.86
N GLU A 34 12.54 8.31 6.35
CA GLU A 34 11.22 7.84 6.79
C GLU A 34 10.54 6.95 5.73
N ARG A 35 11.22 5.89 5.31
CA ARG A 35 10.69 4.93 4.30
C ARG A 35 10.49 3.53 4.87
N GLU A 36 9.58 3.43 5.83
CA GLU A 36 9.15 2.15 6.40
C GLU A 36 7.71 1.81 6.01
N LEU A 37 7.45 0.53 5.72
CA LEU A 37 6.11 0.01 5.50
C LEU A 37 5.66 -0.78 6.72
N SER A 38 4.49 -0.42 7.27
CA SER A 38 3.85 -1.16 8.35
C SER A 38 2.40 -1.48 8.01
N LEU A 39 1.92 -2.61 8.54
CA LEU A 39 0.53 -3.04 8.44
C LEU A 39 -0.03 -3.18 9.85
N TYR A 40 -1.22 -2.62 10.09
CA TYR A 40 -1.86 -2.69 11.39
C TYR A 40 -3.38 -2.83 11.24
N ALA A 41 -4.00 -3.39 12.26
CA ALA A 41 -5.46 -3.40 12.42
C ALA A 41 -5.80 -2.59 13.67
N SER A 42 -6.76 -1.68 13.55
CA SER A 42 -7.35 -1.03 14.72
C SER A 42 -8.68 -1.70 15.05
N HIS A 43 -8.98 -1.82 16.35
CA HIS A 43 -10.26 -2.35 16.85
C HIS A 43 -10.62 -3.78 16.40
N GLY A 44 -9.63 -4.65 16.20
CA GLY A 44 -9.87 -6.04 15.84
C GLY A 44 -8.64 -6.73 15.28
N VAL A 45 -8.87 -7.86 14.60
CA VAL A 45 -7.83 -8.63 13.93
C VAL A 45 -8.07 -8.62 12.44
N ALA A 46 -7.05 -8.26 11.66
CA ALA A 46 -7.01 -8.46 10.23
C ALA A 46 -6.05 -9.62 9.91
N VAL A 47 -6.44 -10.47 8.97
CA VAL A 47 -5.61 -11.59 8.51
C VAL A 47 -5.17 -11.31 7.08
N LEU A 48 -3.85 -11.17 6.89
CA LEU A 48 -3.25 -11.12 5.56
C LEU A 48 -3.14 -12.55 5.03
N GLN A 49 -4.03 -12.94 4.12
CA GLN A 49 -4.03 -14.29 3.56
C GLN A 49 -2.84 -14.52 2.61
N HIS A 50 -2.56 -13.53 1.76
CA HIS A 50 -1.45 -13.54 0.83
C HIS A 50 -0.90 -12.12 0.71
N GLY A 51 0.42 -11.99 0.64
CA GLY A 51 1.07 -10.71 0.46
C GLY A 51 2.52 -10.89 0.02
N ALA A 52 2.99 -9.94 -0.77
CA ALA A 52 4.38 -9.85 -1.18
C ALA A 52 4.77 -8.38 -1.32
N LEU A 53 6.04 -8.11 -1.03
CA LEU A 53 6.65 -6.79 -1.12
C LEU A 53 7.80 -6.89 -2.12
N TRP A 54 7.78 -6.02 -3.11
CA TRP A 54 8.82 -5.95 -4.14
C TRP A 54 9.44 -4.55 -4.13
N GLN A 55 10.77 -4.49 -4.12
CA GLN A 55 11.47 -3.28 -4.49
C GLN A 55 11.48 -3.17 -6.02
N LEU A 56 10.95 -2.08 -6.53
CA LEU A 56 10.97 -1.76 -7.94
C LEU A 56 12.24 -0.94 -8.20
N GLY A 57 13.03 -1.37 -9.18
CA GLY A 57 14.32 -0.74 -9.54
C GLY A 57 14.18 0.48 -10.42
#